data_AF-A0A6I4XK36-F1
#
_entry.id   AF-A0A6I4XK36-F1
#
_cell.length_a   1.000
_cell.length_b   1.000
_cell.length_c   1.000
_cell.angle_alpha   90.00
_cell.angle_beta   90.00
_cell.angle_gamma   90.00
#
_symmetry.space_group_name_H-M   'P 1'
#
loop_
_entity.id
_entity.type
_entity.pdbx_description
1 polymer ?
#
loop_
_entity_poly.entity_id
_entity_poly.type
_entity_poly.pdbx_seq_one_letter_code
_entity_poly.pdbx_strand_id
1 'polypeptide(L)'
;VTNPSYFKFRKVKPGFWRNAIKSGYIGAGMAFRQEMKNVILPIPPEVPMHDMWIGLLAARKKQTGLIKEPLVLYRRHGANVSPIITKTSFQQKLNWRVNLLKALHQRLKEQR
;
A
#
# COMPACT_ATOMS: atom_id res chain seq x y z
N VAL A 1 24.09 -1.71 5.86
CA VAL A 1 22.92 -1.29 5.05
C VAL A 1 22.33 -2.53 4.42
N THR A 2 21.03 -2.80 4.60
CA THR A 2 20.42 -4.01 4.01
C THR A 2 20.09 -3.83 2.52
N ASN A 3 19.66 -2.64 2.08
CA ASN A 3 19.47 -2.29 0.65
C ASN A 3 19.56 -0.76 0.44
N PRO A 4 20.06 -0.26 -0.72
CA PRO A 4 20.18 1.17 -1.00
C PRO A 4 18.82 1.84 -1.29
N SER A 5 17.79 1.09 -1.67
CA SER A 5 16.44 1.61 -1.92
C SER A 5 15.40 0.50 -1.70
N TYR A 6 14.35 0.82 -0.93
CA TYR A 6 13.20 -0.08 -0.75
C TYR A 6 12.47 -0.31 -2.09
N PHE A 7 12.28 0.74 -2.89
CA PHE A 7 11.58 0.64 -4.18
C PHE A 7 12.30 -0.28 -5.15
N LYS A 8 13.64 -0.21 -5.21
CA LYS A 8 14.46 -1.12 -6.02
C LYS A 8 14.38 -2.55 -5.49
N PHE A 9 14.55 -2.74 -4.18
CA PHE A 9 14.48 -4.06 -3.53
C PHE A 9 13.12 -4.75 -3.75
N ARG A 10 12.02 -4.02 -3.62
CA ARG A 10 10.64 -4.56 -3.75
C ARG A 10 10.07 -4.48 -5.17
N LYS A 11 10.81 -3.94 -6.13
CA LYS A 11 10.38 -3.73 -7.53
C LYS A 11 9.02 -3.03 -7.58
N VAL A 12 8.90 -1.93 -6.83
CA VAL A 12 7.66 -1.17 -6.70
C VAL A 12 7.31 -0.54 -8.05
N LYS A 13 6.03 -0.62 -8.44
CA LYS A 13 5.50 0.03 -9.64
C LYS A 13 4.09 0.55 -9.32
N PRO A 14 3.66 1.66 -9.94
CA PRO A 14 2.28 2.10 -9.84
C PRO A 14 1.35 1.09 -10.55
N GLY A 15 0.04 1.25 -10.33
CA GLY A 15 -1.00 0.49 -11.00
C GLY A 15 -1.91 -0.24 -10.02
N PHE A 16 -3.21 -0.20 -10.32
CA PHE A 16 -4.26 -0.73 -9.44
C PHE A 16 -4.14 -2.24 -9.23
N TRP A 17 -4.28 -3.05 -10.29
CA TRP A 17 -4.34 -4.51 -10.18
C TRP A 17 -3.06 -5.13 -9.60
N ARG A 18 -1.90 -4.62 -10.02
CA ARG A 18 -0.61 -5.06 -9.47
C ARG A 18 -0.57 -4.88 -7.94
N ASN A 19 -0.92 -3.69 -7.47
CA ASN A 19 -0.86 -3.36 -6.05
C ASN A 19 -2.03 -3.95 -5.26
N ALA A 20 -3.16 -4.26 -5.92
CA ALA A 20 -4.25 -5.01 -5.32
C ALA A 20 -3.83 -6.44 -5.01
N ILE A 21 -3.08 -7.10 -5.89
CA ILE A 21 -2.55 -8.46 -5.65
C ILE A 21 -1.38 -8.41 -4.65
N LYS A 22 -0.39 -7.56 -4.94
CA LYS A 22 0.85 -7.45 -4.16
C LYS A 22 1.27 -5.99 -4.08
N SER A 23 0.84 -5.32 -3.00
CA SER A 23 1.20 -3.93 -2.74
C SER A 23 2.71 -3.77 -2.62
N GLY A 24 3.25 -2.82 -3.38
CA GLY A 24 4.61 -2.30 -3.21
C GLY A 24 4.65 -0.98 -2.43
N TYR A 25 3.50 -0.43 -2.07
CA TYR A 25 3.42 0.81 -1.29
C TYR A 25 3.92 0.59 0.14
N ILE A 26 4.51 1.64 0.71
CA ILE A 26 4.98 1.68 2.09
C ILE A 26 4.64 3.05 2.66
N GLY A 27 3.94 3.08 3.80
CA GLY A 27 3.47 4.35 4.39
C GLY A 27 4.57 5.39 4.55
N ALA A 28 5.75 5.01 5.05
CA ALA A 28 6.89 5.90 5.24
C ALA A 28 7.45 6.53 3.94
N GLY A 29 7.10 5.97 2.78
CA GLY A 29 7.51 6.46 1.45
C GLY A 29 6.35 7.06 0.65
N MET A 30 5.25 7.43 1.30
CA MET A 30 4.06 7.96 0.64
C MET A 30 3.79 9.41 1.05
N ALA A 31 3.35 10.19 0.07
CA ALA A 31 2.76 11.50 0.26
C ALA A 31 1.52 11.62 -0.65
N PHE A 32 0.53 12.39 -0.22
CA PHE A 32 -0.70 12.65 -0.98
C PHE A 32 -1.23 14.06 -0.69
N ARG A 33 -2.01 14.62 -1.62
CA ARG A 33 -2.61 15.95 -1.48
C ARG A 33 -3.70 15.94 -0.39
N GLN A 34 -3.91 17.07 0.27
CA GLN A 34 -4.91 17.20 1.33
C GLN A 34 -6.33 16.82 0.86
N GLU A 35 -6.70 17.15 -0.38
CA GLU A 35 -8.01 16.81 -0.98
C GLU A 35 -8.30 15.30 -0.98
N MET A 36 -7.26 14.46 -0.96
CA MET A 36 -7.42 13.01 -0.87
C MET A 36 -7.98 12.55 0.48
N LYS A 37 -7.92 13.37 1.54
CA LYS A 37 -8.49 13.02 2.85
C LYS A 37 -9.98 12.67 2.74
N ASN A 38 -10.74 13.40 1.93
CA ASN A 38 -12.17 13.17 1.69
C ASN A 38 -12.46 11.81 1.01
N VAL A 39 -11.44 11.24 0.37
CA VAL A 39 -11.52 9.96 -0.35
C VAL A 39 -11.04 8.81 0.54
N ILE A 40 -10.02 9.07 1.34
CA ILE A 40 -9.30 8.09 2.16
C ILE A 40 -10.03 7.82 3.48
N LEU A 41 -10.61 8.87 4.09
CA LEU A 41 -11.15 8.81 5.45
C LEU A 41 -12.67 8.56 5.46
N PRO A 42 -13.19 7.90 6.52
CA PRO A 42 -12.43 7.10 7.49
C PRO A 42 -11.79 5.87 6.82
N ILE A 43 -10.67 5.39 7.36
CA ILE A 43 -10.06 4.14 6.88
C ILE A 43 -10.87 2.98 7.46
N PRO A 44 -11.46 2.10 6.63
CA PRO A 44 -12.26 1.00 7.15
C PRO A 44 -11.41 0.02 7.98
N PRO A 45 -11.89 -0.45 9.16
CA PRO A 45 -11.10 -1.30 10.05
C PRO A 45 -10.76 -2.67 9.45
N GLU A 46 -11.54 -3.14 8.48
CA GLU A 46 -11.32 -4.41 7.77
C GLU A 46 -10.19 -4.36 6.73
N VAL A 47 -9.68 -3.16 6.42
CA VAL A 47 -8.57 -2.98 5.50
C VAL A 47 -7.28 -3.47 6.17
N PRO A 48 -6.52 -4.37 5.52
CA PRO A 48 -5.33 -4.97 6.14
C PRO A 48 -4.17 -3.98 6.31
N MET A 49 -4.04 -2.99 5.41
CA MET A 49 -2.96 -2.01 5.43
C MET A 49 -3.45 -0.67 4.85
N HIS A 50 -3.23 0.42 5.59
CA HIS A 50 -3.68 1.76 5.21
C HIS A 50 -2.97 2.30 3.97
N ASP A 51 -1.68 1.99 3.79
CA ASP A 51 -0.88 2.42 2.62
C ASP A 51 -1.41 1.78 1.33
N MET A 52 -1.80 0.50 1.37
CA MET A 52 -2.43 -0.20 0.27
C MET A 52 -3.79 0.40 -0.08
N TRP A 53 -4.59 0.76 0.92
CA TRP A 53 -5.87 1.45 0.74
C TRP A 53 -5.70 2.81 0.03
N ILE A 54 -4.85 3.67 0.58
CA ILE A 54 -4.56 5.00 0.03
C ILE A 54 -4.03 4.88 -1.40
N GLY A 55 -3.06 4.00 -1.62
CA GLY A 55 -2.41 3.80 -2.92
C GLY A 55 -3.37 3.27 -3.98
N LEU A 56 -4.34 2.42 -3.61
CA LEU A 56 -5.32 1.88 -4.56
C LEU A 56 -6.42 2.88 -4.91
N LEU A 57 -6.92 3.66 -3.94
CA LEU A 57 -7.85 4.75 -4.21
C LEU A 57 -7.24 5.79 -5.15
N ALA A 58 -5.98 6.19 -4.90
CA ALA A 58 -5.26 7.09 -5.79
C ALA A 58 -5.01 6.46 -7.18
N ALA A 59 -4.61 5.17 -7.23
CA ALA A 59 -4.36 4.48 -8.49
C ALA A 59 -5.63 4.34 -9.35
N ARG A 60 -6.81 4.18 -8.71
CA ARG A 60 -8.10 4.12 -9.40
C ARG A 60 -8.46 5.42 -10.12
N LYS A 61 -8.01 6.56 -9.57
CA LYS A 61 -8.13 7.90 -10.19
C LYS A 61 -7.02 8.21 -11.20
N LYS A 62 -6.10 7.27 -11.46
CA LYS A 62 -4.88 7.44 -12.28
C LYS A 62 -3.97 8.59 -11.79
N GLN A 63 -4.02 8.89 -10.49
CA GLN A 63 -3.29 10.01 -9.86
C GLN A 63 -2.12 9.53 -8.99
N THR A 64 -1.47 8.42 -9.35
CA THR A 64 -0.29 7.91 -8.62
C THR A 64 0.98 8.03 -9.44
N GLY A 65 2.05 8.45 -8.77
CA GLY A 65 3.41 8.54 -9.31
C GLY A 65 4.42 7.92 -8.36
N LEU A 66 5.62 7.62 -8.88
CA LEU A 66 6.78 7.24 -8.09
C LEU A 66 7.90 8.22 -8.35
N ILE A 67 8.46 8.77 -7.28
CA ILE A 67 9.72 9.49 -7.30
C ILE A 67 10.83 8.43 -7.41
N LYS A 68 11.65 8.49 -8.46
CA LYS A 68 12.64 7.44 -8.78
C LYS A 68 13.92 7.60 -7.95
N GLU A 69 14.14 8.80 -7.46
CA GLU A 69 15.26 9.21 -6.64
C GLU A 69 15.20 8.50 -5.28
N PRO A 70 16.27 7.83 -4.83
CA PRO A 70 16.32 7.16 -3.54
C PRO A 70 16.48 8.19 -2.41
N LEU A 71 15.37 8.83 -2.03
CA LEU A 71 15.35 9.87 -0.98
C LEU A 71 15.49 9.32 0.45
N VAL A 72 15.33 8.00 0.64
CA VAL A 72 15.37 7.36 1.95
C VAL A 72 16.17 6.06 1.89
N LEU A 73 17.09 5.88 2.84
CA LEU A 73 17.86 4.65 3.01
C LEU A 73 17.03 3.58 3.73
N TYR A 74 16.91 2.39 3.12
CA TYR A 74 16.20 1.27 3.73
C TYR A 74 17.13 0.39 4.56
N ARG A 75 17.10 0.58 5.89
CA ARG A 75 17.91 -0.18 6.85
C ARG A 75 17.02 -1.09 7.69
N ARG A 76 17.46 -2.33 7.89
CA ARG A 76 16.87 -3.27 8.85
C ARG A 76 17.96 -3.80 9.76
N HIS A 77 17.62 -3.95 11.04
CA HIS A 77 18.49 -4.52 12.06
C HIS A 77 17.95 -5.91 12.47
N GLY A 78 18.81 -6.75 13.06
CA GLY A 78 18.44 -8.11 13.47
C GLY A 78 17.28 -8.16 14.48
N ALA A 79 17.14 -7.10 15.29
CA ALA A 79 16.08 -6.95 16.29
C ALA A 79 14.79 -6.28 15.74
N ASN A 80 14.63 -6.11 14.42
CA ASN A 80 13.40 -5.52 13.88
C ASN A 80 12.18 -6.41 14.14
N VAL A 81 11.17 -5.86 14.81
CA VAL A 81 9.92 -6.55 15.19
C VAL A 81 9.13 -7.08 13.98
N SER A 82 9.19 -6.40 12.83
CA SER A 82 8.47 -6.83 11.63
C SER A 82 9.29 -7.84 10.83
N PRO A 83 8.87 -9.09 10.61
CA PRO A 83 9.65 -10.06 9.82
C PRO A 83 9.63 -9.76 8.31
N ILE A 84 10.67 -10.18 7.56
CA ILE A 84 10.68 -10.10 6.08
C ILE A 84 9.76 -11.18 5.48
N ILE A 85 9.82 -12.38 6.06
CA ILE A 85 9.00 -13.52 5.66
C ILE A 85 7.81 -13.55 6.60
N THR A 86 6.64 -13.19 6.08
CA THR A 86 5.39 -13.30 6.83
C THR A 86 5.00 -14.77 6.94
N LYS A 87 4.84 -15.27 8.17
CA LYS A 87 4.26 -16.58 8.50
C LYS A 87 2.74 -16.65 8.26
N THR A 88 2.16 -15.58 7.73
CA THR A 88 0.73 -15.45 7.43
C THR A 88 0.29 -16.50 6.41
N SER A 89 -0.77 -17.24 6.74
CA SER A 89 -1.34 -18.27 5.88
C SER A 89 -1.86 -17.70 4.55
N PHE A 90 -1.94 -18.54 3.53
CA PHE A 90 -2.52 -18.16 2.24
C PHE A 90 -3.98 -17.68 2.39
N GLN A 91 -4.76 -18.38 3.21
CA GLN A 91 -6.16 -18.04 3.44
C GLN A 91 -6.33 -16.66 4.10
N GLN A 92 -5.47 -16.33 5.06
CA GLN A 92 -5.49 -14.99 5.67
C GLN A 92 -5.11 -13.90 4.64
N LYS A 93 -4.13 -14.16 3.77
CA LYS A 93 -3.78 -13.24 2.67
C LYS A 93 -4.98 -13.07 1.73
N LEU A 94 -5.69 -14.14 1.38
CA LEU A 94 -6.87 -14.07 0.52
C LEU A 94 -7.99 -13.26 1.18
N ASN A 95 -8.30 -13.52 2.45
CA ASN A 95 -9.31 -12.79 3.21
C ASN A 95 -9.01 -11.28 3.24
N TRP A 96 -7.75 -10.92 3.48
CA TRP A 96 -7.30 -9.53 3.42
C TRP A 96 -7.54 -8.88 2.06
N ARG A 97 -7.34 -9.62 0.96
CA ARG A 97 -7.59 -9.12 -0.40
C ARG A 97 -9.08 -8.95 -0.67
N VAL A 98 -9.89 -9.91 -0.26
CA VAL A 98 -11.34 -9.83 -0.42
C VAL A 98 -11.90 -8.65 0.37
N ASN A 99 -11.51 -8.49 1.64
CA ASN A 99 -11.97 -7.38 2.48
C ASN A 99 -11.56 -6.03 1.89
N LEU A 100 -10.30 -5.90 1.47
CA LEU A 100 -9.82 -4.70 0.80
C LEU A 100 -10.62 -4.36 -0.46
N LEU A 101 -10.85 -5.33 -1.34
CA LEU A 101 -11.59 -5.10 -2.59
C LEU A 101 -13.05 -4.74 -2.33
N LYS A 102 -13.70 -5.37 -1.34
CA LYS A 102 -15.06 -5.02 -0.90
C LYS A 102 -15.11 -3.59 -0.37
N ALA A 103 -14.21 -3.22 0.54
CA ALA A 103 -14.13 -1.88 1.10
C ALA A 103 -13.87 -0.83 0.02
N LEU A 104 -12.98 -1.12 -0.94
CA LEU A 104 -12.70 -0.23 -2.08
C LEU A 104 -13.93 -0.04 -2.95
N HIS A 105 -14.63 -1.13 -3.27
CA HIS A 105 -15.85 -1.07 -4.06
C HIS A 105 -16.92 -0.21 -3.38
N GLN A 106 -17.14 -0.43 -2.08
CA GLN A 106 -18.09 0.34 -1.29
C GLN A 106 -17.74 1.84 -1.30
N ARG A 107 -16.48 2.19 -1.02
CA ARG A 107 -16.03 3.59 -1.02
C ARG A 107 -16.18 4.28 -2.38
N LEU A 108 -15.92 3.55 -3.47
CA LEU A 108 -16.08 4.10 -4.82
C LEU A 108 -17.55 4.29 -5.20
N LYS A 109 -18.47 3.52 -4.62
CA LYS A 109 -19.91 3.70 -4.81
C LYS A 109 -20.44 4.93 -4.09
N GLU A 110 -19.93 5.23 -2.90
CA GLU A 110 -20.28 6.43 -2.11
C GLU A 110 -19.78 7.74 -2.73
N GLN A 111 -18.80 7.67 -3.64
CA GLN A 111 -18.22 8.83 -4.33
C GLN A 111 -18.81 9.06 -5.73
N ARG A 112 -19.80 8.27 -6.12
CA ARG A 112 -20.60 8.48 -7.34
C ARG A 112 -21.86 9.24 -6.98
#